data_AF-A0A965VLV3-F1
#
_entry.id   AF-A0A965VLV3-F1
#
_cell.length_a   1.000
_cell.length_b   1.000
_cell.length_c   1.000
_cell.angle_alpha   90.00
_cell.angle_beta   90.00
_cell.angle_gamma   90.00
#
_symmetry.space_group_name_H-M   'P 1'
#
loop_
_entity.id
_entity.type
_entity.pdbx_description
1 polymer ?
#
loop_
_entity_poly.entity_id
_entity_poly.type
_entity_poly.pdbx_seq_one_letter_code
_entity_poly.pdbx_strand_id
1 'polypeptide(L)'
;MADVKLQFRRVRPGYEPEDVLRAAKDLTLSVTEAESRKRDLDEQIGQLVEELAAAQDKLSRLTAKPSYADLGAAFEQTLRVSEEQASKLVKDASAEAHVIRETAHADAEERVRKARDEANRISVEVESRMEEGRVETQRRKAELESQAEGLLVEARTIIETAQRRGAKFVTETEIAASDRRARLHQEIEDVKTELDTSRQIAEREQLRIDYDIKIAEDEAERERLALNEEAVAVVQRLSEES
;
A
#
# COMPACT_ATOMS: atom_id res chain seq x y z
N MET A 1 89.62 -26.67 61.72
CA MET A 1 90.41 -27.89 61.96
C MET A 1 89.77 -28.63 63.12
N ALA A 2 89.06 -29.72 62.84
CA ALA A 2 88.50 -30.55 63.89
C ALA A 2 89.65 -31.29 64.59
N ASP A 3 89.71 -31.18 65.91
CA ASP A 3 90.69 -31.89 66.76
C ASP A 3 90.35 -33.39 66.73
N VAL A 4 90.99 -34.13 65.81
CA VAL A 4 90.78 -35.57 65.67
C VAL A 4 91.49 -36.27 66.83
N LYS A 5 90.74 -36.50 67.92
CA LYS A 5 91.22 -37.28 69.06
C LYS A 5 91.32 -38.76 68.69
N LEU A 6 92.50 -39.18 68.24
CA LEU A 6 92.81 -40.59 67.95
C LEU A 6 92.90 -41.38 69.25
N GLN A 7 91.93 -42.26 69.51
CA GLN A 7 91.94 -43.18 70.65
C GLN A 7 92.41 -44.56 70.19
N PHE A 8 93.56 -45.01 70.70
CA PHE A 8 94.13 -46.32 70.42
C PHE A 8 94.01 -47.23 71.64
N ARG A 9 93.56 -48.48 71.47
CA ARG A 9 93.58 -49.47 72.57
C ARG A 9 95.03 -49.84 72.91
N ARG A 10 95.35 -50.05 74.19
CA ARG A 10 96.69 -50.44 74.69
C ARG A 10 96.77 -51.93 74.97
N VAL A 11 97.79 -52.60 74.43
CA VAL A 11 98.12 -54.01 74.71
C VAL A 11 99.58 -54.05 75.16
N ARG A 12 99.95 -54.67 76.28
CA ARG A 12 101.34 -54.56 76.78
C ARG A 12 102.32 -55.43 75.97
N PRO A 13 103.42 -54.87 75.42
CA PRO A 13 103.84 -53.46 75.43
C PRO A 13 103.57 -52.75 74.09
N GLY A 14 102.53 -51.92 73.98
CA GLY A 14 102.17 -51.22 72.74
C GLY A 14 100.72 -50.73 72.64
N TYR A 15 100.40 -50.15 71.49
CA TYR A 15 99.03 -49.86 71.05
C TYR A 15 98.61 -50.94 70.04
N GLU A 16 97.31 -51.21 69.96
CA GLU A 16 96.75 -52.16 68.99
C GLU A 16 97.15 -51.75 67.56
N PRO A 17 97.96 -52.57 66.86
CA PRO A 17 98.47 -52.21 65.53
C PRO A 17 97.35 -51.92 64.53
N GLU A 18 96.21 -52.61 64.62
CA GLU A 18 95.06 -52.38 63.73
C GLU A 18 94.42 -51.00 63.91
N ASP A 19 94.32 -50.50 65.15
CA ASP A 19 93.76 -49.17 65.44
C ASP A 19 94.68 -48.06 64.90
N VAL A 20 96.00 -48.24 65.04
CA VAL A 20 97.02 -47.30 64.53
C VAL A 20 97.06 -47.29 63.00
N LEU A 21 97.01 -48.47 62.37
CA LEU A 21 96.96 -48.58 60.90
C LEU A 21 95.69 -47.94 60.33
N ARG A 22 94.54 -48.10 60.99
CA ARG A 22 93.29 -47.44 60.59
C ARG A 22 93.40 -45.93 60.67
N ALA A 23 93.87 -45.38 61.79
CA ALA A 23 94.07 -43.95 61.93
C ALA A 23 95.08 -43.37 60.93
N ALA A 24 96.16 -44.09 60.64
CA ALA A 24 97.14 -43.67 59.63
C ALA A 24 96.51 -43.66 58.23
N LYS A 25 95.65 -44.64 57.92
CA LYS A 25 94.90 -44.70 56.65
C LYS A 25 93.88 -43.56 56.56
N ASP A 26 93.14 -43.28 57.62
CA ASP A 26 92.16 -42.19 57.68
C ASP A 26 92.84 -40.81 57.57
N LEU A 27 93.99 -40.64 58.20
CA LEU A 27 94.79 -39.41 58.07
C LEU A 27 95.34 -39.24 56.65
N THR A 28 95.82 -40.33 56.04
CA THR A 28 96.30 -40.32 54.65
C THR A 28 95.16 -39.96 53.70
N LEU A 29 93.97 -40.53 53.90
CA LEU A 29 92.76 -40.17 53.15
C LEU A 29 92.41 -38.68 53.32
N SER A 30 92.39 -38.18 54.56
CA SER A 30 92.13 -36.76 54.84
C SER A 30 93.15 -35.82 54.19
N VAL A 31 94.43 -36.18 54.18
CA VAL A 31 95.48 -35.41 53.48
C VAL A 31 95.23 -35.43 51.97
N THR A 32 94.94 -36.59 51.38
CA THR A 32 94.64 -36.67 49.94
C THR A 32 93.39 -35.87 49.55
N GLU A 33 92.36 -35.87 50.39
CA GLU A 33 91.15 -35.08 50.19
C GLU A 33 91.42 -33.57 50.35
N ALA A 34 92.28 -33.18 51.29
CA ALA A 34 92.67 -31.78 51.47
C ALA A 34 93.51 -31.27 50.31
N GLU A 35 94.42 -32.10 49.77
CA GLU A 35 95.19 -31.78 48.57
C GLU A 35 94.31 -31.68 47.32
N SER A 36 93.33 -32.58 47.16
CA SER A 36 92.35 -32.49 46.08
C SER A 36 91.55 -31.18 46.17
N ARG A 37 90.99 -30.89 47.36
CA ARG A 37 90.26 -29.64 47.61
C ARG A 37 91.10 -28.39 47.33
N LYS A 38 92.39 -28.42 47.68
CA LYS A 38 93.30 -27.32 47.39
C LYS A 38 93.47 -27.13 45.87
N ARG A 39 93.66 -28.21 45.11
CA ARG A 39 93.77 -28.13 43.64
C ARG A 39 92.49 -27.57 43.01
N ASP A 40 91.33 -28.04 43.46
CA ASP A 40 90.04 -27.56 42.96
C ASP A 40 89.85 -26.05 43.25
N LEU A 41 90.28 -25.59 44.44
CA LEU A 41 90.25 -24.18 44.80
C LEU A 41 91.24 -23.34 43.99
N ASP A 42 92.46 -23.85 43.76
CA ASP A 42 93.47 -23.15 42.95
C ASP A 42 92.99 -23.00 41.49
N GLU A 43 92.29 -24.00 40.95
CA GLU A 43 91.65 -23.92 39.63
C GLU A 43 90.52 -22.89 39.59
N GLN A 44 89.64 -22.89 40.60
CA GLN A 44 88.57 -21.89 40.71
C GLN A 44 89.10 -20.47 40.86
N ILE A 45 90.18 -20.27 41.63
CA ILE A 45 90.84 -18.97 41.76
C ILE A 45 91.39 -18.53 40.41
N GLY A 46 92.01 -19.43 39.64
CA GLY A 46 92.49 -19.14 38.29
C GLY A 46 91.36 -18.63 37.37
N GLN A 47 90.24 -19.35 37.34
CA GLN A 47 89.06 -18.97 36.55
C GLN A 47 88.50 -17.60 36.97
N LEU A 48 88.36 -17.37 38.28
CA LEU A 48 87.86 -16.10 38.80
C LEU A 48 88.78 -14.92 38.48
N VAL A 49 90.10 -15.13 38.47
CA VAL A 49 91.07 -14.10 38.09
C VAL A 49 90.96 -13.74 36.61
N GLU A 50 90.78 -14.72 35.73
CA GLU A 50 90.57 -14.48 34.30
C GLU A 50 89.25 -13.73 34.03
N GLU A 51 88.16 -14.14 34.69
CA GLU A 51 86.88 -13.44 34.60
C GLU A 51 86.96 -12.00 35.10
N LEU A 52 87.67 -11.77 36.21
CA LEU A 52 87.88 -10.43 36.77
C LEU A 52 88.67 -9.54 35.81
N ALA A 53 89.73 -10.06 35.19
CA ALA A 53 90.51 -9.34 34.19
C ALA A 53 89.66 -8.99 32.95
N ALA A 54 88.86 -9.93 32.45
CA ALA A 54 87.96 -9.68 31.32
C ALA A 54 86.88 -8.63 31.65
N ALA A 55 86.32 -8.67 32.86
CA ALA A 55 85.35 -7.68 33.32
C ALA A 55 85.97 -6.28 33.46
N GLN A 56 87.20 -6.19 33.98
CA GLN A 56 87.95 -4.93 34.10
C GLN A 56 88.26 -4.31 32.73
N ASP A 57 88.68 -5.10 31.75
CA ASP A 57 88.94 -4.63 30.37
C ASP A 57 87.65 -4.10 29.72
N LYS A 58 86.52 -4.82 29.89
CA LYS A 58 85.21 -4.35 29.41
C LYS A 58 84.77 -3.04 30.07
N LEU A 59 84.98 -2.91 31.38
CA LEU A 59 84.65 -1.69 32.12
C LEU A 59 85.54 -0.51 31.69
N SER A 60 86.82 -0.75 31.44
CA SER A 60 87.77 0.27 30.97
C SER A 60 87.34 0.84 29.61
N ARG A 61 86.91 -0.02 28.69
CA ARG A 61 86.39 0.41 27.37
C ARG A 61 85.10 1.22 27.48
N LEU A 62 84.24 0.90 28.45
CA LEU A 62 82.98 1.64 28.69
C LEU A 62 83.18 2.98 29.41
N THR A 63 84.24 3.10 30.22
CA THR A 63 84.54 4.32 31.01
C THR A 63 85.52 5.27 30.33
N ALA A 64 86.21 4.82 29.27
CA ALA A 64 86.99 5.69 28.41
C ALA A 64 86.08 6.71 27.71
N LYS A 65 86.55 7.97 27.58
CA LYS A 65 85.86 8.98 26.77
C LYS A 65 85.74 8.45 25.33
N PRO A 66 84.52 8.38 24.75
CA PRO A 66 84.35 7.90 23.40
C PRO A 66 85.15 8.76 22.43
N SER A 67 85.85 8.11 21.50
CA SER A 67 86.61 8.81 20.48
C SER A 67 85.68 9.41 19.41
N TYR A 68 86.18 10.36 18.62
CA TYR A 68 85.43 10.88 17.46
C TYR A 68 85.06 9.78 16.46
N ALA A 69 85.83 8.69 16.38
CA ALA A 69 85.51 7.55 15.54
C ALA A 69 84.30 6.77 16.09
N ASP A 70 84.22 6.59 17.41
CA ASP A 70 83.09 5.90 18.07
C ASP A 70 81.80 6.70 17.93
N LEU A 71 81.88 8.03 18.05
CA LEU A 71 80.75 8.92 17.80
C LEU A 71 80.30 8.85 16.32
N GLY A 72 81.24 8.84 15.37
CA GLY A 72 80.94 8.68 13.95
C GLY A 72 80.20 7.38 13.65
N ALA A 73 80.68 6.26 14.21
CA ALA A 73 80.03 4.96 14.06
C ALA A 73 78.62 4.93 14.68
N ALA A 74 78.43 5.56 15.84
CA ALA A 74 77.11 5.67 16.47
C ALA A 74 76.14 6.53 15.65
N PHE A 75 76.61 7.64 15.05
CA PHE A 75 75.81 8.45 14.13
C PHE A 75 75.44 7.69 12.87
N GLU A 76 76.39 6.99 12.24
CA GLU A 76 76.12 6.15 11.06
C GLU A 76 75.09 5.07 11.37
N GLN A 77 75.24 4.37 12.50
CA GLN A 77 74.27 3.36 12.93
C GLN A 77 72.88 3.96 13.13
N THR A 78 72.79 5.14 13.73
CA THR A 78 71.50 5.83 13.94
C THR A 78 70.87 6.24 12.62
N LEU A 79 71.66 6.77 11.67
CA LEU A 79 71.18 7.13 10.33
C LEU A 79 70.70 5.90 9.57
N ARG A 80 71.47 4.80 9.58
CA ARG A 80 71.10 3.55 8.92
C ARG A 80 69.80 2.98 9.47
N VAL A 81 69.62 2.95 10.79
CA VAL A 81 68.38 2.50 11.42
C VAL A 81 67.22 3.43 11.07
N SER A 82 67.46 4.75 11.04
CA SER A 82 66.43 5.72 10.68
C SER A 82 65.98 5.59 9.22
N GLU A 83 66.92 5.39 8.29
CA GLU A 83 66.64 5.13 6.88
C GLU A 83 65.86 3.82 6.68
N GLU A 84 66.23 2.76 7.41
CA GLU A 84 65.51 1.48 7.35
C GLU A 84 64.07 1.62 7.87
N GLN A 85 63.88 2.34 8.98
CA GLN A 85 62.55 2.64 9.53
C GLN A 85 61.73 3.52 8.58
N ALA A 86 62.34 4.54 7.96
CA ALA A 86 61.66 5.38 6.97
C ALA A 86 61.26 4.57 5.73
N SER A 87 62.13 3.71 5.22
CA SER A 87 61.83 2.82 4.10
C SER A 87 60.68 1.88 4.42
N LYS A 88 60.67 1.33 5.64
CA LYS A 88 59.58 0.48 6.13
C LYS A 88 58.27 1.26 6.22
N LEU A 89 58.28 2.45 6.82
CA LEU A 89 57.09 3.30 6.96
C LEU A 89 56.48 3.65 5.59
N VAL A 90 57.30 3.97 4.59
CA VAL A 90 56.83 4.24 3.22
C VAL A 90 56.19 3.00 2.58
N LYS A 91 56.79 1.82 2.77
CA LYS A 91 56.23 0.55 2.26
C LYS A 91 54.90 0.22 2.94
N ASP A 92 54.83 0.33 4.26
CA ASP A 92 53.63 0.05 5.04
C ASP A 92 52.51 1.02 4.65
N ALA A 93 52.80 2.33 4.55
CA ALA A 93 51.84 3.34 4.11
C ALA A 93 51.35 3.11 2.67
N SER A 94 52.25 2.69 1.76
CA SER A 94 51.86 2.36 0.38
C SER A 94 50.97 1.12 0.32
N ALA A 95 51.23 0.11 1.14
CA ALA A 95 50.41 -1.10 1.23
C ALA A 95 49.04 -0.79 1.82
N GLU A 96 48.98 0.01 2.88
CA GLU A 96 47.73 0.45 3.50
C GLU A 96 46.90 1.31 2.54
N ALA A 97 47.52 2.28 1.86
CA ALA A 97 46.85 3.10 0.85
C ALA A 97 46.28 2.25 -0.30
N HIS A 98 46.99 1.20 -0.72
CA HIS A 98 46.50 0.26 -1.71
C HIS A 98 45.26 -0.49 -1.19
N VAL A 99 45.31 -1.03 0.03
CA VAL A 99 44.18 -1.74 0.63
C VAL A 99 42.96 -0.82 0.75
N ILE A 100 43.14 0.40 1.26
CA ILE A 100 42.06 1.39 1.39
C ILE A 100 41.44 1.72 0.04
N ARG A 101 42.26 1.87 -1.01
CA ARG A 101 41.76 2.15 -2.35
C ARG A 101 40.93 0.99 -2.90
N GLU A 102 41.42 -0.24 -2.76
CA GLU A 102 40.69 -1.43 -3.24
C GLU A 102 39.39 -1.64 -2.47
N THR A 103 39.38 -1.45 -1.15
CA THR A 103 38.15 -1.57 -0.35
C THR A 103 37.16 -0.46 -0.71
N ALA A 104 37.61 0.78 -0.85
CA ALA A 104 36.75 1.89 -1.28
C ALA A 104 36.17 1.67 -2.68
N HIS A 105 36.96 1.08 -3.60
CA HIS A 105 36.49 0.75 -4.94
C HIS A 105 35.43 -0.36 -4.90
N ALA A 106 35.68 -1.44 -4.15
CA ALA A 106 34.73 -2.54 -3.98
C ALA A 106 33.41 -2.06 -3.35
N ASP A 107 33.49 -1.23 -2.29
CA ASP A 107 32.32 -0.64 -1.64
C ASP A 107 31.53 0.27 -2.59
N ALA A 108 32.23 1.08 -3.40
CA ALA A 108 31.59 1.95 -4.38
C ALA A 108 30.86 1.13 -5.45
N GLU A 109 31.49 0.09 -5.99
CA GLU A 109 30.86 -0.81 -6.96
C GLU A 109 29.65 -1.54 -6.38
N GLU A 110 29.76 -2.04 -5.14
CA GLU A 110 28.65 -2.70 -4.46
C GLU A 110 27.47 -1.74 -4.25
N ARG A 111 27.75 -0.50 -3.82
CA ARG A 111 26.71 0.54 -3.65
C ARG A 111 26.04 0.88 -4.97
N VAL A 112 26.81 1.05 -6.04
CA VAL A 112 26.26 1.32 -7.38
C VAL A 112 25.40 0.15 -7.88
N ARG A 113 25.85 -1.09 -7.65
CA ARG A 113 25.09 -2.29 -8.01
C ARG A 113 23.76 -2.35 -7.26
N LYS A 114 23.77 -2.21 -5.93
CA LYS A 114 22.55 -2.20 -5.10
C LYS A 114 21.60 -1.08 -5.50
N ALA A 115 22.11 0.12 -5.79
CA ALA A 115 21.29 1.24 -6.22
C ALA A 115 20.62 0.96 -7.58
N ARG A 116 21.34 0.34 -8.52
CA ARG A 116 20.77 -0.07 -9.83
C ARG A 116 19.72 -1.17 -9.67
N ASP A 117 19.98 -2.16 -8.83
CA ASP A 117 19.05 -3.26 -8.58
C ASP A 117 17.75 -2.75 -7.95
N GLU A 118 17.84 -1.85 -6.96
CA GLU A 118 16.65 -1.25 -6.35
C GLU A 118 15.92 -0.31 -7.31
N ALA A 119 16.63 0.49 -8.11
CA ALA A 119 16.01 1.31 -9.14
C ALA A 119 15.23 0.45 -10.15
N ASN A 120 15.82 -0.64 -10.63
CA ASN A 120 15.17 -1.57 -11.53
C ASN A 120 13.95 -2.23 -10.88
N ARG A 121 14.05 -2.62 -9.60
CA ARG A 121 12.92 -3.20 -8.85
C ARG A 121 11.75 -2.23 -8.76
N ILE A 122 12.03 -0.98 -8.40
CA ILE A 122 11.02 0.08 -8.31
C ILE A 122 10.41 0.35 -9.69
N SER A 123 11.23 0.41 -10.76
CA SER A 123 10.73 0.61 -12.12
C SER A 123 9.76 -0.50 -12.54
N VAL A 124 10.11 -1.76 -12.33
CA VAL A 124 9.25 -2.91 -12.65
C VAL A 124 7.96 -2.88 -11.82
N GLU A 125 8.05 -2.56 -10.52
CA GLU A 125 6.88 -2.45 -9.67
C GLU A 125 5.93 -1.33 -10.11
N VAL A 126 6.47 -0.16 -10.45
CA VAL A 126 5.69 0.97 -10.98
C VAL A 126 5.04 0.61 -12.30
N GLU A 127 5.76 -0.02 -13.22
CA GLU A 127 5.21 -0.48 -14.50
C GLU A 127 4.06 -1.48 -14.30
N SER A 128 4.22 -2.46 -13.40
CA SER A 128 3.15 -3.42 -13.06
C SER A 128 1.90 -2.72 -12.52
N ARG A 129 2.08 -1.83 -11.53
CA ARG A 129 0.95 -1.09 -10.94
C ARG A 129 0.27 -0.16 -11.93
N MET A 130 1.04 0.45 -12.83
CA MET A 130 0.48 1.29 -13.90
C MET A 130 -0.35 0.47 -14.88
N GLU A 131 0.14 -0.71 -15.29
CA GLU A 131 -0.61 -1.59 -16.19
C GLU A 131 -1.87 -2.16 -15.52
N GLU A 132 -1.78 -2.58 -14.26
CA GLU A 132 -2.93 -3.00 -13.47
C GLU A 132 -3.99 -1.89 -13.37
N GLY A 133 -3.57 -0.66 -13.04
CA GLY A 133 -4.47 0.48 -12.98
C GLY A 133 -5.07 0.86 -14.35
N ARG A 134 -4.30 0.69 -15.44
CA ARG A 134 -4.78 0.90 -16.81
C ARG A 134 -5.86 -0.12 -17.17
N VAL A 135 -5.63 -1.40 -16.87
CA VAL A 135 -6.58 -2.49 -17.13
C VAL A 135 -7.85 -2.31 -16.30
N GLU A 136 -7.73 -1.97 -15.01
CA GLU A 136 -8.88 -1.70 -14.15
C GLU A 136 -9.71 -0.52 -14.65
N THR A 137 -9.05 0.58 -15.04
CA THR A 137 -9.72 1.75 -15.60
C THR A 137 -10.44 1.41 -16.90
N GLN A 138 -9.80 0.64 -17.80
CA GLN A 138 -10.39 0.20 -19.05
C GLN A 138 -11.60 -0.70 -18.82
N ARG A 139 -11.51 -1.62 -17.86
CA ARG A 139 -12.62 -2.48 -17.46
C ARG A 139 -13.79 -1.67 -16.92
N ARG A 140 -13.52 -0.74 -16.00
CA ARG A 140 -14.57 0.09 -15.38
C ARG A 140 -15.23 1.02 -16.38
N LYS A 141 -14.45 1.54 -17.35
CA LYS A 141 -14.98 2.28 -18.49
C LYS A 141 -15.94 1.42 -19.31
N ALA A 142 -15.53 0.22 -19.70
CA ALA A 142 -16.37 -0.69 -20.49
C ALA A 142 -17.66 -1.09 -19.74
N GLU A 143 -17.57 -1.33 -18.43
CA GLU A 143 -18.73 -1.61 -17.58
C GLU A 143 -19.71 -0.43 -17.55
N LEU A 144 -19.21 0.80 -17.39
CA LEU A 144 -20.03 2.03 -17.42
C LEU A 144 -20.65 2.29 -18.79
N GLU A 145 -19.91 2.06 -19.88
CA GLU A 145 -20.41 2.17 -21.25
C GLU A 145 -21.55 1.18 -21.49
N SER A 146 -21.39 -0.08 -21.07
CA SER A 146 -22.45 -1.10 -21.18
C SER A 146 -23.70 -0.74 -20.36
N GLN A 147 -23.52 -0.20 -19.15
CA GLN A 147 -24.64 0.27 -18.32
C GLN A 147 -25.36 1.46 -18.98
N ALA A 148 -24.61 2.42 -19.53
CA ALA A 148 -25.18 3.57 -20.22
C ALA A 148 -25.95 3.14 -21.48
N GLU A 149 -25.42 2.21 -22.26
CA GLU A 149 -26.11 1.62 -23.41
C GLU A 149 -27.40 0.91 -23.01
N GLY A 150 -27.37 0.13 -21.92
CA GLY A 150 -28.56 -0.53 -21.37
C GLY A 150 -29.67 0.46 -21.00
N LEU A 151 -29.31 1.53 -20.27
CA LEU A 151 -30.24 2.59 -19.90
C LEU A 151 -30.79 3.35 -21.12
N LEU A 152 -29.97 3.58 -22.15
CA LEU A 152 -30.41 4.21 -23.38
C LEU A 152 -31.42 3.35 -24.14
N VAL A 153 -31.21 2.03 -24.20
CA VAL A 153 -32.16 1.09 -24.83
C VAL A 153 -33.48 1.05 -24.05
N GLU A 154 -33.42 1.00 -22.72
CA GLU A 154 -34.61 1.05 -21.86
C GLU A 154 -35.39 2.35 -22.07
N ALA A 155 -34.71 3.50 -22.01
CA ALA A 155 -35.33 4.80 -22.24
C ALA A 155 -35.98 4.91 -23.62
N ARG A 156 -35.32 4.42 -24.68
CA ARG A 156 -35.90 4.37 -26.03
C ARG A 156 -37.16 3.51 -26.07
N THR A 157 -37.15 2.35 -25.43
CA THR A 157 -38.30 1.44 -25.37
C THR A 157 -39.49 2.09 -24.65
N ILE A 158 -39.23 2.79 -23.54
CA ILE A 158 -40.25 3.52 -22.79
C ILE A 158 -40.84 4.65 -23.65
N ILE A 159 -39.99 5.44 -24.32
CA ILE A 159 -40.43 6.53 -25.21
C ILE A 159 -41.30 5.99 -26.34
N GLU A 160 -40.86 4.93 -27.04
CA GLU A 160 -41.65 4.33 -28.11
C GLU A 160 -42.99 3.80 -27.61
N THR A 161 -43.00 3.14 -26.45
CA THR A 161 -44.24 2.63 -25.86
C THR A 161 -45.18 3.76 -25.47
N ALA A 162 -44.66 4.83 -24.87
CA ALA A 162 -45.42 6.02 -24.52
C ALA A 162 -45.99 6.71 -25.78
N GLN A 163 -45.21 6.82 -26.85
CA GLN A 163 -45.65 7.38 -28.13
C GLN A 163 -46.77 6.55 -28.75
N ARG A 164 -46.63 5.22 -28.79
CA ARG A 164 -47.69 4.32 -29.31
C ARG A 164 -48.98 4.44 -28.49
N ARG A 165 -48.87 4.49 -27.15
CA ARG A 165 -50.02 4.69 -26.26
C ARG A 165 -50.67 6.06 -26.46
N GLY A 166 -49.87 7.11 -26.63
CA GLY A 166 -50.33 8.46 -26.92
C GLY A 166 -51.10 8.53 -28.24
N ALA A 167 -50.54 7.95 -29.32
CA ALA A 167 -51.21 7.87 -30.61
C ALA A 167 -52.55 7.13 -30.51
N LYS A 168 -52.56 5.97 -29.84
CA LYS A 168 -53.80 5.20 -29.60
C LYS A 168 -54.84 6.02 -28.84
N PHE A 169 -54.43 6.68 -27.75
CA PHE A 169 -55.34 7.52 -26.96
C PHE A 169 -55.95 8.64 -27.80
N VAL A 170 -55.15 9.33 -28.62
CA VAL A 170 -55.67 10.35 -29.55
C VAL A 170 -56.72 9.75 -30.48
N THR A 171 -56.42 8.64 -31.15
CA THR A 171 -57.39 8.00 -32.07
C THR A 171 -58.68 7.55 -31.36
N GLU A 172 -58.60 7.00 -30.15
CA GLU A 172 -59.78 6.60 -29.37
C GLU A 172 -60.62 7.83 -28.97
N THR A 173 -59.97 8.93 -28.58
CA THR A 173 -60.68 10.17 -28.26
C THR A 173 -61.34 10.80 -29.49
N GLU A 174 -60.72 10.73 -30.66
CA GLU A 174 -61.30 11.22 -31.93
C GLU A 174 -62.52 10.39 -32.33
N ILE A 175 -62.43 9.06 -32.22
CA ILE A 175 -63.57 8.16 -32.48
C ILE A 175 -64.71 8.45 -31.50
N ALA A 176 -64.43 8.51 -30.19
CA ALA A 176 -65.44 8.78 -29.18
C ALA A 176 -66.09 10.17 -29.35
N ALA A 177 -65.31 11.18 -29.75
CA ALA A 177 -65.83 12.50 -30.06
C ALA A 177 -66.72 12.48 -31.32
N SER A 178 -66.34 11.73 -32.36
CA SER A 178 -67.14 11.57 -33.58
C SER A 178 -68.44 10.83 -33.30
N ASP A 179 -68.40 9.72 -32.56
CA ASP A 179 -69.59 8.97 -32.14
C ASP A 179 -70.54 9.84 -31.32
N ARG A 180 -70.02 10.65 -30.39
CA ARG A 180 -70.84 11.57 -29.61
C ARG A 180 -71.49 12.64 -30.48
N ARG A 181 -70.76 13.20 -31.46
CA ARG A 181 -71.34 14.14 -32.43
C ARG A 181 -72.42 13.49 -33.28
N ALA A 182 -72.22 12.26 -33.75
CA ALA A 182 -73.21 11.53 -34.54
C ALA A 182 -74.49 11.27 -33.74
N ARG A 183 -74.38 10.83 -32.47
CA ARG A 183 -75.54 10.65 -31.58
C ARG A 183 -76.29 11.95 -31.33
N LEU A 184 -75.57 13.04 -31.07
CA LEU A 184 -76.19 14.36 -30.90
C LEU A 184 -76.92 14.81 -32.17
N HIS A 185 -76.35 14.57 -33.36
CA HIS A 185 -77.03 14.86 -34.61
C HIS A 185 -78.31 14.04 -34.79
N GLN A 186 -78.27 12.75 -34.46
CA GLN A 186 -79.45 11.89 -34.51
C GLN A 186 -80.53 12.37 -33.52
N GLU A 187 -80.17 12.64 -32.28
CA GLU A 187 -81.10 13.18 -31.26
C GLU A 187 -81.72 14.53 -31.70
N ILE A 188 -80.94 15.40 -32.34
CA ILE A 188 -81.45 16.67 -32.89
C ILE A 188 -82.47 16.43 -34.01
N GLU A 189 -82.18 15.52 -34.94
CA GLU A 189 -83.12 15.18 -36.02
C GLU A 189 -84.38 14.51 -35.48
N ASP A 190 -84.25 13.59 -34.53
CA ASP A 190 -85.39 12.96 -33.85
C ASP A 190 -86.28 14.04 -33.19
N VAL A 191 -85.70 14.96 -32.41
CA VAL A 191 -86.44 16.08 -31.79
C VAL A 191 -87.09 17.00 -32.83
N LYS A 192 -86.45 17.27 -33.96
CA LYS A 192 -87.07 18.05 -35.05
C LYS A 192 -88.27 17.33 -35.64
N THR A 193 -88.17 16.02 -35.89
CA THR A 193 -89.29 15.24 -36.41
C THR A 193 -90.45 15.17 -35.40
N GLU A 194 -90.17 15.01 -34.11
CA GLU A 194 -91.16 15.09 -33.04
C GLU A 194 -91.82 16.47 -32.97
N LEU A 195 -91.05 17.53 -33.15
CA LEU A 195 -91.57 18.91 -33.19
C LEU A 195 -92.48 19.12 -34.40
N ASP A 196 -92.06 18.69 -35.59
CA ASP A 196 -92.84 18.85 -36.82
C ASP A 196 -94.13 18.04 -36.79
N THR A 197 -94.08 16.81 -36.27
CA THR A 197 -95.29 15.99 -36.07
C THR A 197 -96.23 16.63 -35.04
N SER A 198 -95.70 17.14 -33.93
CA SER A 198 -96.49 17.87 -32.92
C SER A 198 -97.14 19.12 -33.51
N ARG A 199 -96.42 19.87 -34.35
CA ARG A 199 -96.95 21.03 -35.09
C ARG A 199 -98.08 20.63 -36.03
N GLN A 200 -97.91 19.58 -36.82
CA GLN A 200 -98.96 19.08 -37.72
C GLN A 200 -100.22 18.64 -36.96
N ILE A 201 -100.05 17.98 -35.81
CA ILE A 201 -101.17 17.61 -34.94
C ILE A 201 -101.88 18.85 -34.42
N ALA A 202 -101.13 19.84 -33.91
CA ALA A 202 -101.67 21.10 -33.42
C ALA A 202 -102.41 21.89 -34.51
N GLU A 203 -101.84 21.98 -35.72
CA GLU A 203 -102.49 22.62 -36.88
C GLU A 203 -103.78 21.89 -37.27
N ARG A 204 -103.77 20.55 -37.30
CA ARG A 204 -104.99 19.77 -37.60
C ARG A 204 -106.05 19.93 -36.52
N GLU A 205 -105.66 19.95 -35.26
CA GLU A 205 -106.57 20.17 -34.14
C GLU A 205 -107.16 21.58 -34.18
N GLN A 206 -106.35 22.59 -34.53
CA GLN A 206 -106.82 23.96 -34.74
C GLN A 206 -107.83 24.03 -35.89
N LEU A 207 -107.55 23.41 -37.03
CA LEU A 207 -108.50 23.35 -38.15
C LEU A 207 -109.81 22.62 -37.78
N ARG A 208 -109.73 21.57 -36.95
CA ARG A 208 -110.93 20.88 -36.43
C ARG A 208 -111.74 21.82 -35.54
N ILE A 209 -111.08 22.52 -34.62
CA ILE A 209 -111.73 23.50 -33.74
C ILE A 209 -112.39 24.61 -34.58
N ASP A 210 -111.70 25.15 -35.57
CA ASP A 210 -112.25 26.18 -36.46
C ASP A 210 -113.47 25.67 -37.25
N TYR A 211 -113.44 24.41 -37.70
CA TYR A 211 -114.59 23.77 -38.36
C TYR A 211 -115.77 23.54 -37.41
N ASP A 212 -115.51 23.05 -36.20
CA ASP A 212 -116.53 22.84 -35.17
C ASP A 212 -117.17 24.17 -34.74
N ILE A 213 -116.37 25.24 -34.60
CA ILE A 213 -116.86 26.62 -34.37
C ILE A 213 -117.77 27.05 -35.51
N LYS A 214 -117.35 26.84 -36.77
CA LYS A 214 -118.17 27.21 -37.93
C LYS A 214 -119.49 26.46 -37.98
N ILE A 215 -119.52 25.17 -37.67
CA ILE A 215 -120.78 24.41 -37.57
C ILE A 215 -121.66 25.02 -36.49
N ALA A 216 -121.10 25.30 -35.30
CA ALA A 216 -121.86 25.91 -34.21
C ALA A 216 -122.39 27.30 -34.59
N GLU A 217 -121.63 28.10 -35.35
CA GLU A 217 -122.07 29.38 -35.90
C GLU A 217 -123.20 29.21 -36.92
N ASP A 218 -123.07 28.27 -37.87
CA ASP A 218 -124.11 27.97 -38.88
C ASP A 218 -125.41 27.44 -38.21
N GLU A 219 -125.29 26.60 -37.18
CA GLU A 219 -126.42 26.11 -36.38
C GLU A 219 -127.07 27.25 -35.58
N ALA A 220 -126.29 28.08 -34.91
CA ALA A 220 -126.80 29.25 -34.19
C ALA A 220 -127.47 30.25 -35.16
N GLU A 221 -126.95 30.43 -36.37
CA GLU A 221 -127.59 31.26 -37.39
C GLU A 221 -128.90 30.67 -37.89
N ARG A 222 -128.97 29.34 -38.10
CA ARG A 222 -130.23 28.65 -38.44
C ARG A 222 -131.26 28.75 -37.32
N GLU A 223 -130.86 28.55 -36.07
CA GLU A 223 -131.74 28.74 -34.92
C GLU A 223 -132.23 30.19 -34.83
N ARG A 224 -131.36 31.17 -35.05
CA ARG A 224 -131.73 32.60 -35.10
C ARG A 224 -132.71 32.88 -36.25
N LEU A 225 -132.47 32.33 -37.43
CA LEU A 225 -133.36 32.48 -38.59
C LEU A 225 -134.72 31.80 -38.33
N ALA A 226 -134.75 30.59 -37.77
CA ALA A 226 -135.97 29.91 -37.39
C ALA A 226 -136.78 30.69 -36.34
N LEU A 227 -136.12 31.22 -35.31
CA LEU A 227 -136.74 32.11 -34.32
C LEU A 227 -137.27 33.41 -34.96
N ASN A 228 -136.55 33.96 -35.94
CA ASN A 228 -136.99 35.14 -36.68
C ASN A 228 -138.19 34.84 -37.59
N GLU A 229 -138.17 33.73 -38.33
CA GLU A 229 -139.31 33.26 -39.12
C GLU A 229 -140.54 32.96 -38.24
N GLU A 230 -140.34 32.34 -37.08
CA GLU A 230 -141.40 32.14 -36.09
C GLU A 230 -141.93 33.47 -35.57
N ALA A 231 -141.05 34.42 -35.22
CA ALA A 231 -141.45 35.76 -34.80
C ALA A 231 -142.20 36.52 -35.90
N VAL A 232 -141.75 36.45 -37.16
CA VAL A 232 -142.41 37.06 -38.33
C VAL A 232 -143.77 36.39 -38.59
N ALA A 233 -143.87 35.06 -38.49
CA ALA A 233 -145.13 34.33 -38.64
C ALA A 233 -146.13 34.62 -37.50
N VAL A 234 -145.65 34.90 -36.29
CA VAL A 234 -146.47 35.39 -35.18
C VAL A 234 -146.94 36.82 -35.45
N VAL A 235 -146.06 37.71 -35.94
CA VAL A 235 -146.42 39.08 -36.32
C VAL A 235 -147.40 39.12 -37.50
N GLN A 236 -147.23 38.25 -38.50
CA GLN A 236 -148.15 38.14 -39.64
C GLN A 236 -149.53 37.65 -39.21
N ARG A 237 -149.60 36.63 -38.33
CA ARG A 237 -150.87 36.19 -37.72
C ARG A 237 -151.55 37.30 -36.92
N LEU A 238 -150.79 38.12 -36.20
CA LEU A 238 -151.32 39.29 -35.49
C LEU A 238 -151.78 40.42 -36.43
N SER A 239 -151.23 40.51 -37.66
CA SER A 239 -151.62 41.50 -38.66
C SER A 239 -152.82 41.09 -39.53
N GLU A 240 -153.08 39.80 -39.68
CA GLU A 240 -154.28 39.26 -40.36
C GLU A 240 -155.54 39.28 -39.46
N GLU A 241 -155.37 39.53 -38.16
CA GLU A 241 -156.46 39.73 -37.18
C GLU A 241 -156.79 41.22 -36.92
N SER A 242 -156.28 42.16 -37.73
CA SER A 242 -156.68 43.59 -37.77
C SER A 242 -157.59 43.90 -38.95
#